data_AF-A0A285V9H2-F1
#
_entry.id   AF-A0A285V9H2-F1
#
_cell.length_a   1.000
_cell.length_b   1.000
_cell.length_c   1.000
_cell.angle_alpha   90.00
_cell.angle_beta   90.00
_cell.angle_gamma   90.00
#
_symmetry.space_group_name_H-M   'P 1'
#
loop_
_entity.id
_entity.type
_entity.pdbx_description
1 polymer ?
#
loop_
_entity_poly.entity_id
_entity_poly.type
_entity_poly.pdbx_seq_one_letter_code
_entity_poly.pdbx_strand_id
1 'polypeptide(L)' 'MTCTQCDAVAQRGRFCVGCGKRLPPSPLPVRRPRLAPQHLRDDDTQPVLRFGVTPRTLLDRSQDALV' A
#
# COMPACT_ATOMS: atom_id res chain seq x y z
N MET A 1 -15.47 7.85 -17.35
CA MET A 1 -16.70 7.32 -17.97
C MET A 1 -17.90 7.76 -17.15
N THR A 2 -19.11 7.75 -17.73
CA THR A 2 -20.37 8.09 -17.03
C THR A 2 -21.15 6.80 -16.73
N CYS A 3 -21.78 6.71 -15.55
CA CYS A 3 -22.63 5.59 -15.20
C CYS A 3 -23.99 5.69 -15.89
N THR A 4 -24.46 4.64 -16.56
CA THR A 4 -25.77 4.63 -17.24
C THR A 4 -26.96 4.43 -16.30
N GLN A 5 -26.72 4.28 -14.99
CA GLN A 5 -27.77 4.02 -14.00
C GLN A 5 -28.07 5.22 -13.10
N CYS A 6 -27.04 5.95 -12.70
CA CYS A 6 -27.15 7.07 -11.75
C CYS A 6 -26.43 8.33 -12.25
N ASP A 7 -25.98 8.33 -13.51
CA ASP A 7 -25.35 9.46 -14.20
C ASP A 7 -24.08 10.03 -13.54
N ALA A 8 -23.53 9.32 -12.57
CA ALA A 8 -22.27 9.70 -11.94
C ALA A 8 -21.16 9.79 -13.00
N VAL A 9 -20.49 10.95 -13.05
CA VAL A 9 -19.44 11.27 -14.04
C VAL A 9 -18.05 10.86 -13.54
N ALA A 10 -17.05 10.95 -14.43
CA ALA A 10 -15.63 10.72 -14.12
C ALA A 10 -15.31 9.35 -13.46
N GLN A 11 -16.17 8.36 -13.65
CA GLN A 11 -16.01 7.03 -13.09
C GLN A 11 -14.81 6.30 -13.70
N ARG A 12 -14.07 5.56 -12.86
CA ARG A 12 -12.92 4.74 -13.21
C ARG A 12 -13.05 3.37 -12.54
N GLY A 13 -12.62 2.32 -13.22
CA GLY A 13 -12.68 0.95 -12.69
C GLY A 13 -13.86 0.14 -13.23
N ARG A 14 -14.16 -0.98 -12.57
CA ARG A 14 -15.13 -1.99 -13.04
C ARG A 14 -16.56 -1.74 -12.55
N PHE A 15 -16.73 -0.99 -11.47
CA PHE A 15 -18.02 -0.73 -10.83
C PHE A 15 -18.19 0.77 -10.55
N CYS A 16 -19.42 1.26 -10.58
CA CYS A 16 -19.75 2.64 -10.26
C CYS A 16 -19.62 2.88 -8.75
N VAL A 17 -18.98 3.99 -8.36
CA VAL A 17 -18.83 4.37 -6.95
C VAL A 17 -20.17 4.80 -6.33
N GLY A 18 -21.08 5.35 -7.14
CA GLY A 18 -22.38 5.84 -6.66
C GLY A 18 -23.42 4.74 -6.45
N CYS A 19 -23.63 3.85 -7.44
CA CYS A 19 -24.70 2.85 -7.40
C CYS A 19 -24.22 1.39 -7.34
N GLY A 20 -22.91 1.13 -7.35
CA GLY A 20 -22.33 -0.21 -7.29
C GLY A 20 -22.48 -1.07 -8.55
N LYS A 21 -23.28 -0.64 -9.55
CA LYS A 21 -23.47 -1.40 -10.78
C LYS A 21 -22.20 -1.43 -11.64
N ARG A 22 -22.06 -2.50 -12.43
CA ARG A 22 -20.93 -2.70 -13.34
C ARG A 22 -20.91 -1.60 -14.40
N LEU A 23 -19.76 -0.95 -14.55
CA LEU A 23 -19.55 0.06 -15.60
C LEU A 23 -19.26 -0.61 -16.94
N PRO A 24 -19.58 0.06 -18.07
CA PRO A 24 -19.16 -0.39 -19.37
C PRO A 24 -17.62 -0.47 -19.44
N PRO A 25 -17.06 -1.41 -20.22
CA PRO A 25 -15.62 -1.53 -20.39
C PRO A 25 -15.04 -0.24 -20.95
N SER A 26 -13.87 0.14 -20.44
CA SER A 26 -13.14 1.31 -20.92
C SER A 26 -12.70 1.11 -22.38
N PRO A 27 -12.80 2.13 -23.24
CA PRO A 27 -12.22 2.06 -24.59
C PRO A 27 -10.68 2.12 -24.55
N LEU A 28 -10.09 2.54 -23.41
CA LEU A 28 -8.65 2.52 -23.24
C LEU A 28 -8.14 1.08 -23.15
N PRO A 29 -6.98 0.77 -23.76
CA PRO A 29 -6.40 -0.56 -23.68
C PRO A 29 -6.19 -0.96 -22.21
N VAL A 30 -6.42 -2.24 -21.92
CA VAL A 30 -6.13 -2.80 -20.60
C VAL A 30 -4.64 -2.60 -20.33
N ARG A 31 -4.32 -1.69 -19.40
CA ARG A 31 -2.95 -1.56 -18.91
C ARG A 31 -2.61 -2.88 -18.23
N ARG A 32 -1.70 -3.65 -18.83
CA ARG A 32 -1.13 -4.80 -18.13
C ARG A 32 -0.57 -4.29 -16.81
N PRO A 33 -0.86 -4.95 -15.67
CA PRO A 33 -0.14 -4.65 -14.44
C PRO A 33 1.34 -4.69 -14.80
N ARG A 34 2.09 -3.64 -14.43
CA ARG A 34 3.53 -3.77 -14.44
C ARG A 34 3.81 -4.87 -13.42
N LEU A 35 4.12 -6.07 -13.89
CA LEU A 35 4.78 -7.06 -13.05
C LEU A 35 5.94 -6.31 -12.40
N ALA A 36 6.09 -6.45 -11.08
CA ALA A 36 7.22 -5.84 -10.39
C ALA A 36 8.48 -6.09 -11.22
N PRO A 37 9.38 -5.08 -11.37
CA PRO A 37 10.66 -5.30 -12.02
C PRO A 37 11.26 -6.60 -11.49
N GLN A 38 11.74 -7.47 -12.37
CA GLN A 38 12.42 -8.70 -11.95
C GLN A 38 13.43 -8.30 -10.88
N HIS A 39 13.35 -8.93 -9.70
CA HIS A 39 14.16 -8.61 -8.53
C HIS A 39 15.60 -8.41 -8.99
N LEU A 40 16.09 -7.17 -8.91
CA LEU A 40 17.47 -6.84 -9.26
C LEU A 40 18.33 -7.68 -8.31
N ARG A 41 19.06 -8.67 -8.85
CA ARG A 41 19.80 -9.63 -8.02
C ARG A 41 20.96 -8.98 -7.25
N ASP A 42 21.32 -7.76 -7.64
CA ASP A 42 22.34 -6.90 -7.02
C ASP A 42 21.73 -5.75 -6.19
N ASP A 43 20.52 -5.91 -5.64
CA ASP A 43 19.94 -4.96 -4.66
C ASP A 43 20.53 -5.18 -3.25
N ASP A 44 21.83 -5.49 -3.15
CA ASP A 44 22.57 -5.54 -1.88
C ASP A 44 22.79 -4.12 -1.30
N THR A 45 22.31 -3.09 -1.99
CA THR A 45 22.30 -1.71 -1.53
C THR A 45 21.17 -1.38 -0.55
N GLN A 46 20.31 -2.32 -0.18
CA GLN A 46 19.29 -2.06 0.83
C GLN A 46 19.97 -1.71 2.17
N PRO A 47 19.89 -0.45 2.64
CA PRO A 47 20.57 -0.07 3.86
C PRO A 47 19.79 -0.67 5.03
N VAL A 48 20.34 -1.72 5.64
CA VAL A 48 19.84 -2.19 6.93
C VAL A 48 20.11 -1.07 7.94
N LEU A 49 19.07 -0.34 8.32
CA LEU A 49 19.13 0.64 9.41
C LEU A 49 19.41 -0.13 10.71
N ARG A 50 20.69 -0.18 11.09
CA ARG A 50 21.12 -0.77 12.36
C ARG A 50 20.83 0.23 13.47
N PHE A 51 19.72 0.06 14.16
CA PHE A 51 19.44 0.80 15.38
C PHE A 51 20.36 0.28 16.50
N GLY A 52 21.12 1.18 17.13
CA GLY A 52 21.88 0.88 18.34
C GLY A 52 20.93 0.69 19.51
N VAL A 53 20.30 -0.48 19.61
CA VAL A 53 19.40 -0.80 20.72
C VAL A 53 20.26 -1.31 21.88
N THR A 54 20.33 -0.53 22.95
CA THR A 54 20.81 -1.02 24.24
C THR A 54 19.60 -1.60 24.98
N PRO A 55 19.47 -2.93 25.11
CA PRO A 55 18.38 -3.52 25.86
C PRO A 55 18.49 -3.08 27.32
N ARG A 56 17.39 -2.57 27.90
CA ARG A 56 17.33 -2.28 29.33
C ARG A 56 17.48 -3.61 30.09
N THR A 57 18.54 -3.73 30.87
CA THR A 57 18.73 -4.89 31.75
C THR A 57 17.73 -4.82 32.90
N LEU A 58 17.21 -5.97 33.33
CA LEU A 58 16.17 -6.11 34.35
C LEU A 58 16.51 -5.42 35.69
N LEU A 59 17.80 -5.17 35.97
CA LEU A 59 18.29 -4.48 37.16
C LEU A 59 17.85 -3.01 37.27
N ASP A 60 17.56 -2.34 36.15
CA ASP A 60 17.18 -0.92 36.12
C ASP A 60 15.72 -0.70 36.60
N ARG A 61 14.87 -1.72 36.43
CA ARG A 61 13.47 -1.68 36.90
C ARG A 61 13.34 -1.69 38.43
N SER A 62 14.38 -2.15 39.12
CA SER A 62 14.40 -2.21 40.58
C SER A 62 14.70 -0.84 41.22
N GLN A 63 15.29 0.09 40.48
CA GLN A 63 15.71 1.40 41.00
C GLN A 63 14.62 2.47 40.81
N ASP A 64 13.85 2.41 39.72
CA ASP A 64 12.72 3.33 39.47
C ASP A 64 11.49 3.07 40.35
N ALA A 65 11.42 1.93 41.03
CA ALA A 65 10.32 1.60 41.95
C ALA A 65 10.53 2.14 43.38
N LEU A 66 11.66 2.82 43.64
CA LEU A 66 12.05 3.27 44.98
C LEU A 66 12.27 4.79 45.11
N VAL A 67 11.91 5.58 44.09
CA VAL A 67 11.93 7.06 44.13
C VAL A 67 10.52 7.62 44.18
#